data_AF-A0AAX0Z7Z8-F1
#
_entry.id   AF-A0AAX0Z7Z8-F1
#
_cell.length_a   1.000
_cell.length_b   1.000
_cell.length_c   1.000
_cell.angle_alpha   90.00
_cell.angle_beta   90.00
_cell.angle_gamma   90.00
#
_symmetry.space_group_name_H-M   'P 1'
#
loop_
_entity.id
_entity.type
_entity.pdbx_description
1 polymer ?
#
loop_
_entity_poly.entity_id
_entity_poly.type
_entity_poly.pdbx_seq_one_letter_code
_entity_poly.pdbx_strand_id
1 'polypeptide(L)'
;MKDPAALFDFKGRNDVIWFGNMNQEQSWDQTKALPVMTDHVQNELVLQQEQQLLLIASKDHHVIMHHQPEPAFLAYLEKQGVELPHMIQKEDALKLKGLIVPYLLDESVEKASSLEKRKIYGSNSTLVKRFNHKISTRKWAEEHQFTVTCGAICQNADELKQTYEELRAKHFSKMVLKIPYGSSGKGLRILKNEREFKQLVTFIERRKIQTDLLLEGWHPIKRSLNAQLLIQEEGSHLLSITEQKINEDGIYLGTDFAPIYEQDKKREYEVSMHRIIELLYEEGYRGVVGVDSIIDINEQLIPIIEINARFTQVTYLLPIICRFFSTYEYIESRFKRFSCSADLPFEDVLTEVTEALDPREDGGFFIYTFGKTRADDMWHYRLFILFYHMKKDKQIHMLTKFDDMEFSAERGREFAKK
;
A
#
# COMPACT_ATOMS: atom_id res chain seq x y z
N MET A 1 21.98 -3.69 5.91
CA MET A 1 20.99 -4.05 4.88
C MET A 1 21.66 -3.79 3.54
N LYS A 2 21.60 -4.70 2.55
CA LYS A 2 22.00 -4.32 1.18
C LYS A 2 21.09 -3.18 0.74
N ASP A 3 21.62 -2.20 0.02
CA ASP A 3 20.80 -1.13 -0.56
C ASP A 3 19.72 -1.76 -1.44
N PRO A 4 18.42 -1.61 -1.10
CA PRO A 4 17.32 -2.14 -1.89
C PRO A 4 17.35 -1.65 -3.34
N ALA A 5 17.89 -0.44 -3.61
CA ALA A 5 18.05 0.06 -4.97
C ALA A 5 18.89 -0.89 -5.84
N ALA A 6 19.94 -1.49 -5.28
CA ALA A 6 20.78 -2.45 -6.00
C ALA A 6 20.04 -3.76 -6.35
N LEU A 7 18.98 -4.11 -5.61
CA LEU A 7 18.14 -5.28 -5.91
C LEU A 7 17.17 -5.03 -7.07
N PHE A 8 16.86 -3.76 -7.34
CA PHE A 8 15.92 -3.32 -8.37
C PHE A 8 16.58 -2.57 -9.55
N ASP A 9 17.91 -2.56 -9.62
CA ASP A 9 18.70 -2.11 -10.79
C ASP A 9 18.84 -3.20 -11.87
N PHE A 10 18.28 -4.40 -11.61
CA PHE A 10 18.21 -5.52 -12.56
C PHE A 10 19.55 -5.88 -13.24
N LYS A 11 20.65 -5.83 -12.47
CA LYS A 11 22.03 -6.07 -12.95
C LYS A 11 22.48 -5.03 -14.00
N GLY A 12 22.11 -3.76 -13.83
CA GLY A 12 22.49 -2.65 -14.70
C GLY A 12 21.79 -2.65 -16.05
N ARG A 13 20.59 -3.20 -16.14
CA ARG A 13 19.80 -3.17 -17.39
C ARG A 13 19.27 -1.76 -17.63
N ASN A 14 19.43 -1.25 -18.84
CA ASN A 14 18.85 0.01 -19.27
C ASN A 14 17.50 -0.15 -20.01
N ASP A 15 17.11 -1.37 -20.35
CA ASP A 15 15.85 -1.67 -21.05
C ASP A 15 14.72 -2.05 -20.08
N VAL A 16 14.70 -1.47 -18.88
CA VAL A 16 13.68 -1.74 -17.86
C VAL A 16 12.57 -0.72 -17.96
N ILE A 17 11.32 -1.20 -17.98
CA ILE A 17 10.13 -0.39 -18.19
C ILE A 17 9.17 -0.62 -17.03
N TRP A 18 9.03 0.36 -16.16
CA TRP A 18 8.13 0.32 -15.00
C TRP A 18 6.72 0.75 -15.37
N PHE A 19 5.72 0.02 -14.87
CA PHE A 19 4.31 0.26 -15.20
C PHE A 19 3.43 0.28 -13.96
N GLY A 20 2.92 1.46 -13.61
CA GLY A 20 2.06 1.69 -12.44
C GLY A 20 0.58 1.35 -12.68
N ASN A 21 0.23 0.08 -12.92
CA ASN A 21 -1.18 -0.35 -13.01
C ASN A 21 -1.86 -0.47 -11.63
N MET A 22 -1.90 0.65 -10.91
CA MET A 22 -2.52 0.76 -9.59
C MET A 22 -3.99 0.34 -9.63
N ASN A 23 -4.47 -0.28 -8.54
CA ASN A 23 -5.86 -0.73 -8.37
C ASN A 23 -6.37 -1.79 -9.36
N GLN A 24 -5.54 -2.33 -10.24
CA GLN A 24 -5.99 -3.29 -11.26
C GLN A 24 -6.61 -4.56 -10.66
N GLU A 25 -6.21 -4.95 -9.44
CA GLU A 25 -6.82 -6.05 -8.66
C GLU A 25 -8.32 -5.88 -8.36
N GLN A 26 -8.86 -4.65 -8.42
CA GLN A 26 -10.30 -4.40 -8.26
C GLN A 26 -11.12 -5.02 -9.40
N SER A 27 -10.52 -5.25 -10.57
CA SER A 27 -11.20 -5.90 -11.70
C SER A 27 -11.47 -7.39 -11.48
N TRP A 28 -10.80 -8.02 -10.50
CA TRP A 28 -11.01 -9.42 -10.16
C TRP A 28 -12.23 -9.66 -9.28
N ASP A 29 -12.73 -8.64 -8.56
CA ASP A 29 -13.92 -8.80 -7.74
C ASP A 29 -15.20 -8.84 -8.59
N GLN A 30 -15.90 -9.97 -8.54
CA GLN A 30 -17.20 -10.16 -9.19
C GLN A 30 -18.32 -10.46 -8.17
N THR A 31 -18.01 -10.45 -6.87
CA THR A 31 -18.89 -10.99 -5.84
C THR A 31 -20.14 -10.15 -5.61
N LYS A 32 -20.07 -8.82 -5.85
CA LYS A 32 -21.14 -7.85 -5.56
C LYS A 32 -21.72 -7.98 -4.14
N ALA A 33 -20.97 -8.57 -3.22
CA ALA A 33 -21.39 -8.89 -1.86
C ALA A 33 -21.37 -7.67 -0.93
N LEU A 34 -20.57 -6.67 -1.29
CA LEU A 34 -20.52 -5.36 -0.66
C LEU A 34 -20.92 -4.27 -1.66
N PRO A 35 -21.64 -3.23 -1.24
CA PRO A 35 -21.92 -2.09 -2.09
C PRO A 35 -20.60 -1.39 -2.45
N VAL A 36 -20.29 -1.32 -3.74
CA VAL A 36 -19.13 -0.58 -4.26
C VAL A 36 -19.63 0.75 -4.81
N MET A 37 -19.27 1.85 -4.15
CA MET A 37 -19.38 3.18 -4.77
C MET A 37 -18.09 3.47 -5.52
N THR A 38 -18.23 3.79 -6.81
CA THR A 38 -17.09 4.24 -7.62
C THR A 38 -16.90 5.72 -7.39
N ASP A 39 -15.76 6.07 -6.82
CA ASP A 39 -15.32 7.45 -6.70
C ASP A 39 -14.25 7.71 -7.75
N HIS A 40 -14.66 8.37 -8.84
CA HIS A 40 -13.78 8.65 -9.98
C HIS A 40 -12.62 9.57 -9.59
N VAL A 41 -12.88 10.58 -8.74
CA VAL A 41 -11.86 11.50 -8.24
C VAL A 41 -10.78 10.73 -7.47
N GLN A 42 -11.20 9.84 -6.57
CA GLN A 42 -10.25 9.01 -5.81
C GLN A 42 -9.49 8.03 -6.70
N ASN A 43 -10.12 7.45 -7.72
CA ASN A 43 -9.43 6.57 -8.65
C ASN A 43 -8.35 7.31 -9.45
N GLU A 44 -8.64 8.52 -9.94
CA GLU A 44 -7.66 9.38 -10.62
C GLU A 44 -6.49 9.74 -9.69
N LEU A 45 -6.77 10.13 -8.44
CA LEU A 45 -5.74 10.42 -7.45
C LEU A 45 -4.95 9.18 -7.01
N VAL A 46 -5.53 7.98 -7.08
CA VAL A 46 -4.79 6.74 -6.82
C VAL A 46 -3.84 6.45 -7.97
N LEU A 47 -4.26 6.65 -9.23
CA LEU A 47 -3.41 6.40 -10.40
C LEU A 47 -2.13 7.24 -10.35
N GLN A 48 -2.23 8.49 -9.92
CA GLN A 48 -1.09 9.39 -9.72
C GLN A 48 -0.08 8.94 -8.66
N GLN A 49 -0.35 7.90 -7.86
CA GLN A 49 0.66 7.25 -7.02
C GLN A 49 1.74 6.53 -7.84
N GLU A 50 1.56 6.38 -9.16
CA GLU A 50 2.62 5.96 -10.08
C GLU A 50 3.90 6.83 -9.97
N GLN A 51 3.79 8.07 -9.47
CA GLN A 51 4.93 8.91 -9.12
C GLN A 51 5.93 8.23 -8.18
N GLN A 52 5.48 7.26 -7.36
CA GLN A 52 6.35 6.50 -6.46
C GLN A 52 7.35 5.61 -7.21
N LEU A 53 7.06 5.23 -8.46
CA LEU A 53 7.98 4.44 -9.29
C LEU A 53 9.27 5.24 -9.60
N LEU A 54 9.20 6.57 -9.59
CA LEU A 54 10.35 7.46 -9.79
C LEU A 54 11.42 7.32 -8.68
N LEU A 55 11.07 6.74 -7.54
CA LEU A 55 11.96 6.61 -6.38
C LEU A 55 12.71 5.28 -6.33
N ILE A 56 12.27 4.30 -7.10
CA ILE A 56 12.89 2.96 -7.17
C ILE A 56 13.56 2.70 -8.52
N ALA A 57 13.07 3.33 -9.58
CA ALA A 57 13.62 3.16 -10.91
C ALA A 57 14.98 3.87 -11.01
N SER A 58 15.99 3.16 -11.51
CA SER A 58 17.26 3.74 -11.92
C SER A 58 17.05 4.81 -12.99
N LYS A 59 17.94 5.81 -13.06
CA LYS A 59 17.89 6.90 -14.06
C LYS A 59 17.88 6.40 -15.51
N ASP A 60 18.48 5.23 -15.74
CA ASP A 60 18.58 4.61 -17.07
C ASP A 60 17.32 3.80 -17.43
N HIS A 61 16.39 3.62 -16.48
CA HIS A 61 15.12 2.96 -16.72
C HIS A 61 14.09 3.91 -17.33
N HIS A 62 12.99 3.31 -17.79
CA HIS A 62 11.81 4.03 -18.24
C HIS A 62 10.64 3.84 -17.26
N VAL A 63 9.88 4.90 -16.99
CA VAL A 63 8.65 4.84 -16.18
C VAL A 63 7.47 5.33 -17.02
N ILE A 64 6.47 4.46 -17.19
CA ILE A 64 5.21 4.80 -17.86
C ILE A 64 4.37 5.65 -16.92
N MET A 65 4.06 6.87 -17.36
CA MET A 65 3.21 7.81 -16.66
C MET A 65 1.87 7.94 -17.39
N HIS A 66 0.77 7.77 -16.67
CA HIS A 66 -0.58 8.15 -17.09
C HIS A 66 -0.84 9.64 -16.84
N HIS A 67 -0.21 10.21 -15.81
CA HIS A 67 -0.30 11.61 -15.44
C HIS A 67 1.10 12.20 -15.37
N GLN A 68 1.33 13.26 -16.16
CA GLN A 68 2.60 13.98 -16.10
C GLN A 68 2.69 14.74 -14.76
N PRO A 69 3.71 14.46 -13.90
CA PRO A 69 3.89 15.20 -12.67
C PRO A 69 4.27 16.65 -12.94
N GLU A 70 3.94 17.55 -12.02
CA GLU A 70 4.29 18.97 -12.16
C GLU A 70 5.81 19.16 -12.27
N PRO A 71 6.29 20.04 -13.17
CA PRO A 71 7.73 20.33 -13.29
C PRO A 71 8.38 20.75 -11.96
N ALA A 72 7.68 21.54 -11.14
CA ALA A 72 8.18 21.96 -9.83
C ALA A 72 8.33 20.79 -8.84
N PHE A 73 7.44 19.80 -8.91
CA PHE A 73 7.55 18.58 -8.10
C PHE A 73 8.75 17.73 -8.54
N LEU A 74 8.98 17.59 -9.85
CA LEU A 74 10.14 16.89 -10.38
C LEU A 74 11.46 17.58 -9.99
N ALA A 75 11.53 18.90 -10.15
CA ALA A 75 12.69 19.69 -9.73
C ALA A 75 12.95 19.57 -8.21
N TYR A 76 11.88 19.48 -7.41
CA TYR A 76 12.00 19.19 -5.98
C TYR A 76 12.60 17.80 -5.73
N LEU A 77 12.13 16.74 -6.41
CA LEU A 77 12.69 15.40 -6.26
C LEU A 77 14.19 15.37 -6.59
N GLU A 78 14.60 16.01 -7.69
CA GLU A 78 16.02 16.13 -8.08
C GLU A 78 16.83 16.89 -7.03
N LYS A 79 16.30 18.01 -6.51
CA LYS A 79 16.94 18.78 -5.42
C LYS A 79 17.08 17.95 -4.14
N GLN A 80 16.16 17.03 -3.89
CA GLN A 80 16.22 16.06 -2.80
C GLN A 80 17.11 14.84 -3.13
N GLY A 81 17.83 14.87 -4.25
CA GLY A 81 18.80 13.84 -4.65
C GLY A 81 18.18 12.58 -5.23
N VAL A 82 16.97 12.65 -5.81
CA VAL A 82 16.41 11.56 -6.62
C VAL A 82 17.00 11.66 -8.02
N GLU A 83 17.61 10.58 -8.52
CA GLU A 83 18.02 10.49 -9.93
C GLU A 83 16.81 10.07 -10.76
N LEU A 84 16.18 11.02 -11.45
CA LEU A 84 14.93 10.75 -12.16
C LEU A 84 15.14 9.82 -13.38
N PRO A 85 14.27 8.80 -13.56
CA PRO A 85 14.26 7.93 -14.74
C PRO A 85 13.67 8.64 -15.97
N HIS A 86 13.77 7.99 -17.13
CA HIS A 86 13.09 8.43 -18.34
C HIS A 86 11.57 8.26 -18.21
N MET A 87 10.85 9.36 -18.00
CA MET A 87 9.39 9.37 -18.03
C MET A 87 8.87 9.29 -19.46
N ILE A 88 7.91 8.41 -19.70
CA ILE A 88 7.32 8.15 -21.01
C ILE A 88 5.80 8.14 -20.91
N GLN A 89 5.15 8.73 -21.90
CA GLN A 89 3.70 8.66 -22.04
C GLN A 89 3.28 7.25 -22.46
N LYS A 90 2.07 6.84 -22.06
CA LYS A 90 1.56 5.49 -22.27
C LYS A 90 1.52 5.08 -23.74
N GLU A 91 1.19 6.02 -24.64
CA GLU A 91 1.08 5.77 -26.07
C GLU A 91 2.45 5.46 -26.69
N ASP A 92 3.50 6.09 -26.16
CA ASP A 92 4.88 5.88 -26.62
C ASP A 92 5.52 4.63 -25.99
N ALA A 93 5.00 4.17 -24.85
CA ALA A 93 5.48 2.96 -24.19
C ALA A 93 5.33 1.70 -25.05
N LEU A 94 4.41 1.69 -26.02
CA LEU A 94 4.22 0.60 -27.00
C LEU A 94 5.42 0.41 -27.94
N LYS A 95 6.30 1.41 -28.07
CA LYS A 95 7.48 1.36 -28.95
C LYS A 95 8.71 0.77 -28.27
N LEU A 96 8.71 0.72 -26.93
CA LEU A 96 9.86 0.26 -26.17
C LEU A 96 9.94 -1.27 -26.13
N LYS A 97 11.16 -1.78 -26.20
CA LYS A 97 11.46 -3.21 -26.01
C LYS A 97 12.26 -3.36 -24.75
N GLY A 98 11.94 -4.37 -23.95
CA GLY A 98 12.64 -4.56 -22.69
C GLY A 98 11.91 -5.44 -21.68
N LEU A 99 12.35 -5.32 -20.44
CA LEU A 99 11.76 -5.96 -19.27
C LEU A 99 10.66 -5.07 -18.70
N ILE A 100 9.42 -5.55 -18.70
CA ILE A 100 8.28 -4.87 -18.07
C ILE A 100 8.25 -5.24 -16.59
N VAL A 101 8.24 -4.22 -15.74
CA VAL A 101 8.12 -4.33 -14.27
C VAL A 101 6.79 -3.70 -13.87
N PRO A 102 5.71 -4.49 -13.80
CA PRO A 102 4.41 -3.97 -13.41
C PRO A 102 4.33 -3.79 -11.89
N TYR A 103 3.52 -2.84 -11.45
CA TYR A 103 3.09 -2.76 -10.05
C TYR A 103 2.43 -4.08 -9.63
N LEU A 104 1.45 -4.55 -10.41
CA LEU A 104 0.75 -5.81 -10.26
C LEU A 104 0.75 -6.58 -11.59
N LEU A 105 1.20 -7.83 -11.60
CA LEU A 105 1.10 -8.65 -12.81
C LEU A 105 -0.28 -9.30 -12.91
N ASP A 106 -1.09 -8.83 -13.86
CA ASP A 106 -2.40 -9.41 -14.18
C ASP A 106 -2.42 -10.04 -15.59
N GLU A 107 -3.55 -10.66 -15.92
CA GLU A 107 -3.75 -11.34 -17.21
C GLU A 107 -3.65 -10.37 -18.40
N SER A 108 -3.96 -9.08 -18.20
CA SER A 108 -3.90 -8.06 -19.25
C SER A 108 -2.47 -7.69 -19.61
N VAL A 109 -1.58 -7.56 -18.61
CA VAL A 109 -0.15 -7.29 -18.79
C VAL A 109 0.54 -8.47 -19.46
N GLU A 110 0.20 -9.71 -19.08
CA GLU A 110 0.72 -10.92 -19.74
C GLU A 110 0.32 -10.98 -21.21
N LYS A 111 -0.96 -10.73 -21.51
CA LYS A 111 -1.47 -10.74 -22.88
C LYS A 111 -0.79 -9.68 -23.74
N ALA A 112 -0.67 -8.45 -23.25
CA ALA A 112 0.00 -7.36 -23.95
C ALA A 112 1.49 -7.69 -24.21
N SER A 113 2.19 -8.18 -23.18
CA SER A 113 3.61 -8.53 -23.29
C SER A 113 3.86 -9.70 -24.24
N SER A 114 2.96 -10.70 -24.27
CA SER A 114 3.04 -11.83 -25.19
C SER A 114 2.89 -11.41 -26.66
N LEU A 115 1.93 -10.54 -26.96
CA LEU A 115 1.72 -9.98 -28.31
C LEU A 115 2.97 -9.24 -28.81
N GLU A 116 3.65 -8.55 -27.90
CA GLU A 116 4.82 -7.72 -28.21
C GLU A 116 6.17 -8.42 -27.97
N LYS A 117 6.14 -9.69 -27.54
CA LYS A 117 7.32 -10.50 -27.19
C LYS A 117 8.24 -9.85 -26.15
N ARG A 118 7.66 -9.14 -25.18
CA ARG A 118 8.38 -8.52 -24.05
C ARG A 118 8.60 -9.52 -22.93
N LYS A 119 9.68 -9.33 -22.16
CA LYS A 119 9.90 -10.06 -20.91
C LYS A 119 9.13 -9.35 -19.79
N ILE A 120 8.63 -10.11 -18.83
CA ILE A 120 7.97 -9.59 -17.63
C ILE A 120 8.81 -9.97 -16.41
N TYR A 121 8.94 -9.04 -15.46
CA TYR A 121 9.51 -9.32 -14.16
C TYR A 121 8.49 -9.99 -13.23
N GLY A 122 8.94 -11.02 -12.51
CA GLY A 122 8.16 -11.71 -11.48
C GLY A 122 7.59 -13.05 -11.94
N SER A 123 6.51 -13.47 -11.28
CA SER A 123 5.81 -14.75 -11.48
C SER A 123 4.93 -14.72 -12.73
N ASN A 124 3.83 -15.47 -12.70
CA ASN A 124 2.69 -15.34 -13.60
C ASN A 124 1.48 -14.70 -12.90
N SER A 125 0.53 -14.23 -13.69
CA SER A 125 -0.71 -13.61 -13.23
C SER A 125 -1.58 -14.56 -12.38
N THR A 126 -1.48 -15.88 -12.58
CA THR A 126 -2.28 -16.87 -11.84
C THR A 126 -1.85 -16.94 -10.36
N LEU A 127 -0.55 -17.01 -10.09
CA LEU A 127 -0.02 -16.99 -8.73
C LEU A 127 -0.26 -15.63 -8.06
N VAL A 128 -0.02 -14.54 -8.79
CA VAL A 128 -0.28 -13.18 -8.28
C VAL A 128 -1.74 -13.01 -7.89
N LYS A 129 -2.67 -13.45 -8.72
CA LYS A 129 -4.10 -13.42 -8.43
C LYS A 129 -4.47 -14.30 -7.24
N ARG A 130 -3.94 -15.52 -7.15
CA ARG A 130 -4.18 -16.44 -6.02
C ARG A 130 -3.73 -15.83 -4.69
N PHE A 131 -2.53 -15.25 -4.62
CA PHE A 131 -2.00 -14.74 -3.36
C PHE A 131 -2.58 -13.39 -2.94
N ASN A 132 -3.14 -12.60 -3.87
CA ASN A 132 -3.96 -11.43 -3.54
C ASN A 132 -5.43 -11.80 -3.18
N HIS A 133 -5.83 -13.07 -3.31
CA HIS A 133 -7.17 -13.53 -2.97
C HIS A 133 -7.26 -13.85 -1.48
N LYS A 134 -7.90 -12.99 -0.68
CA LYS A 134 -7.95 -13.06 0.80
C LYS A 134 -8.38 -14.43 1.34
N ILE A 135 -9.36 -15.06 0.70
CA ILE A 135 -9.85 -16.39 1.10
C ILE A 135 -8.87 -17.51 0.72
N SER A 136 -8.24 -17.46 -0.46
CA SER A 136 -7.19 -18.42 -0.83
C SER A 136 -5.99 -18.31 0.10
N THR A 137 -5.57 -17.08 0.45
CA THR A 137 -4.50 -16.82 1.41
C THR A 137 -4.88 -17.31 2.81
N ARG A 138 -6.15 -17.18 3.22
CA ARG A 138 -6.65 -17.75 4.47
C ARG A 138 -6.53 -19.28 4.49
N LYS A 139 -7.03 -19.97 3.45
CA LYS A 139 -6.92 -21.44 3.32
C LYS A 139 -5.46 -21.88 3.32
N TRP A 140 -4.62 -21.19 2.56
CA TRP A 140 -3.18 -21.45 2.50
C TRP A 140 -2.48 -21.30 3.85
N ALA A 141 -2.83 -20.26 4.62
CA ALA A 141 -2.29 -20.06 5.96
C ALA A 141 -2.68 -21.21 6.90
N GLU A 142 -3.93 -21.69 6.84
CA GLU A 142 -4.43 -22.82 7.63
C GLU A 142 -3.79 -24.15 7.22
N GLU A 143 -3.68 -24.43 5.91
CA GLU A 143 -3.03 -25.61 5.34
C GLU A 143 -1.57 -25.72 5.80
N HIS A 144 -0.87 -24.59 5.84
CA HIS A 144 0.49 -24.49 6.36
C HIS A 144 0.54 -24.19 7.86
N GLN A 145 -0.53 -24.41 8.64
CA GLN A 145 -0.50 -24.36 10.11
C GLN A 145 0.01 -23.01 10.68
N PHE A 146 -0.18 -21.90 9.96
CA PHE A 146 0.03 -20.57 10.54
C PHE A 146 -1.12 -20.25 11.50
N THR A 147 -0.82 -19.50 12.55
CA THR A 147 -1.85 -18.87 13.37
C THR A 147 -2.65 -17.91 12.51
N VAL A 148 -3.98 -18.01 12.59
CA VAL A 148 -4.92 -17.19 11.83
C VAL A 148 -5.95 -16.56 12.76
N THR A 149 -6.63 -15.51 12.31
CA THR A 149 -7.69 -14.85 13.09
C THR A 149 -8.86 -15.81 13.38
N CYS A 150 -9.53 -15.64 14.52
CA CYS A 150 -10.83 -16.26 14.78
C CYS A 150 -11.86 -15.85 13.72
N GLY A 151 -12.49 -16.83 13.07
CA GLY A 151 -13.46 -16.60 12.00
C GLY A 151 -13.62 -17.84 11.14
N ALA A 152 -14.47 -17.72 10.11
CA ALA A 152 -14.69 -18.79 9.16
C ALA A 152 -14.96 -18.24 7.75
N ILE A 153 -14.73 -19.10 6.77
CA ILE A 153 -15.14 -18.88 5.39
C ILE A 153 -16.58 -19.38 5.28
N CYS A 154 -17.49 -18.49 4.91
CA CYS A 154 -18.92 -18.72 4.80
C CYS A 154 -19.36 -18.64 3.33
N GLN A 155 -20.17 -19.61 2.89
CA GLN A 155 -20.65 -19.70 1.51
C GLN A 155 -22.10 -19.21 1.36
N ASN A 156 -22.78 -18.99 2.48
CA ASN A 156 -24.19 -18.59 2.52
C ASN A 156 -24.52 -17.82 3.81
N ALA A 157 -25.75 -17.31 3.85
CA ALA A 157 -26.26 -16.51 4.96
C ALA A 157 -26.37 -17.27 6.28
N ASP A 158 -26.62 -18.59 6.25
CA ASP A 158 -26.78 -19.38 7.46
C ASP A 158 -25.43 -19.67 8.11
N GLU A 159 -24.40 -19.98 7.31
CA GLU A 159 -23.01 -20.06 7.79
C GLU A 159 -22.51 -18.73 8.36
N LEU A 160 -22.90 -17.60 7.76
CA LEU A 160 -22.61 -16.27 8.32
C LEU A 160 -23.25 -16.07 9.70
N LYS A 161 -24.53 -16.45 9.86
CA LYS A 161 -25.24 -16.38 11.15
C LYS A 161 -24.56 -17.25 12.20
N GLN A 162 -24.25 -18.50 11.85
CA GLN A 162 -23.55 -19.41 12.76
C GLN A 162 -22.19 -18.84 13.19
N THR A 163 -21.37 -18.41 12.22
CA THR A 163 -20.04 -17.85 12.49
C THR A 163 -20.13 -16.59 13.36
N TYR A 164 -21.13 -15.74 13.14
CA TYR A 164 -21.36 -14.57 13.97
C TYR A 164 -21.65 -14.94 15.42
N GLU A 165 -22.54 -15.91 15.68
CA GLU A 165 -22.83 -16.38 17.04
C GLU A 165 -21.60 -17.00 17.71
N GLU A 166 -20.80 -17.78 16.98
CA GLU A 166 -19.54 -18.33 17.48
C GLU A 166 -18.53 -17.24 17.88
N LEU A 167 -18.42 -16.18 17.06
CA LEU A 167 -17.56 -15.03 17.37
C LEU A 167 -18.09 -14.23 18.57
N ARG A 168 -19.41 -14.09 18.72
CA ARG A 168 -20.02 -13.46 19.91
C ARG A 168 -19.77 -14.27 21.17
N ALA A 169 -19.85 -15.59 21.10
CA ALA A 169 -19.51 -16.49 22.20
C ALA A 169 -18.03 -16.39 22.62
N LYS A 170 -17.15 -16.06 21.67
CA LYS A 170 -15.73 -15.72 21.91
C LYS A 170 -15.50 -14.25 22.34
N HIS A 171 -16.55 -13.53 22.70
CA HIS A 171 -16.51 -12.15 23.21
C HIS A 171 -16.00 -11.09 22.21
N PHE A 172 -16.05 -11.35 20.90
CA PHE A 172 -15.77 -10.30 19.92
C PHE A 172 -16.89 -9.24 19.90
N SER A 173 -16.52 -7.98 20.13
CA SER A 173 -17.43 -6.83 20.10
C SER A 173 -17.65 -6.28 18.69
N LYS A 174 -16.64 -6.41 17.82
CA LYS A 174 -16.64 -6.01 16.41
C LYS A 174 -16.24 -7.23 15.55
N MET A 175 -16.73 -7.27 14.31
CA MET A 175 -16.34 -8.25 13.31
C MET A 175 -15.98 -7.56 11.99
N VAL A 176 -15.37 -8.28 11.08
CA VAL A 176 -15.12 -7.82 9.71
C VAL A 176 -15.55 -8.88 8.71
N LEU A 177 -16.37 -8.48 7.76
CA LEU A 177 -16.63 -9.26 6.55
C LEU A 177 -15.60 -8.86 5.48
N LYS A 178 -14.92 -9.85 4.90
CA LYS A 178 -13.99 -9.67 3.78
C LYS A 178 -14.50 -10.43 2.57
N ILE A 179 -14.41 -9.80 1.40
CA ILE A 179 -14.62 -10.47 0.10
C ILE A 179 -13.27 -10.92 -0.48
N PRO A 180 -13.25 -11.82 -1.48
CA PRO A 180 -12.03 -12.32 -2.13
C PRO A 180 -10.98 -11.28 -2.50
N TYR A 181 -11.38 -10.23 -3.21
CA TYR A 181 -10.48 -9.21 -3.75
C TYR A 181 -10.91 -7.82 -3.28
N GLY A 182 -9.93 -6.95 -3.08
CA GLY A 182 -10.17 -5.59 -2.65
C GLY A 182 -8.89 -4.95 -2.19
N SER A 183 -8.78 -3.63 -2.37
CA SER A 183 -7.57 -2.86 -2.09
C SER A 183 -7.88 -1.60 -1.31
N SER A 184 -6.94 -1.15 -0.46
CA SER A 184 -7.07 0.11 0.30
C SER A 184 -8.40 0.23 1.07
N GLY A 185 -8.81 -0.84 1.76
CA GLY A 185 -10.06 -0.89 2.53
C GLY A 185 -11.31 -1.23 1.70
N LYS A 186 -11.24 -1.21 0.36
CA LYS A 186 -12.31 -1.77 -0.48
C LYS A 186 -12.35 -3.28 -0.29
N GLY A 187 -13.55 -3.84 -0.25
CA GLY A 187 -13.75 -5.28 -0.02
C GLY A 187 -13.75 -5.71 1.45
N LEU A 188 -13.75 -4.75 2.39
CA LEU A 188 -13.89 -4.98 3.82
C LEU A 188 -15.13 -4.23 4.33
N ARG A 189 -15.85 -4.84 5.27
CA ARG A 189 -16.91 -4.17 6.04
C ARG A 189 -16.79 -4.52 7.50
N ILE A 190 -16.43 -3.54 8.32
CA ILE A 190 -16.44 -3.67 9.78
C ILE A 190 -17.90 -3.61 10.25
N LEU A 191 -18.26 -4.56 11.10
CA LEU A 191 -19.58 -4.70 11.72
C LEU A 191 -19.42 -4.35 13.18
N LYS A 192 -19.95 -3.19 13.57
CA LYS A 192 -19.77 -2.63 14.92
C LYS A 192 -20.80 -3.14 15.93
N ASN A 193 -21.89 -3.75 15.45
CA ASN A 193 -23.00 -4.22 16.25
C ASN A 193 -23.88 -5.21 15.47
N GLU A 194 -24.80 -5.85 16.19
CA GLU A 194 -25.73 -6.86 15.65
C GLU A 194 -26.67 -6.30 14.57
N ARG A 195 -27.05 -5.03 14.68
CA ARG A 195 -27.92 -4.38 13.68
C ARG A 195 -27.24 -4.32 12.32
N GLU A 196 -25.97 -3.91 12.27
CA GLU A 196 -25.18 -3.88 11.03
C GLU A 196 -25.01 -5.28 10.43
N PHE A 197 -24.76 -6.29 11.27
CA PHE A 197 -24.69 -7.68 10.83
C PHE A 197 -26.01 -8.14 10.21
N LYS A 198 -27.15 -7.95 10.89
CA LYS A 198 -28.48 -8.32 10.36
C LYS A 198 -28.80 -7.66 9.02
N GLN A 199 -28.42 -6.38 8.86
CA GLN A 199 -28.59 -5.65 7.59
C GLN A 199 -27.74 -6.26 6.47
N LEU A 200 -26.49 -6.63 6.76
CA LEU A 200 -25.60 -7.29 5.81
C LEU A 200 -26.15 -8.66 5.40
N VAL A 201 -26.58 -9.48 6.35
CA VAL A 201 -27.18 -10.80 6.07
C VAL A 201 -28.42 -10.66 5.20
N THR A 202 -29.32 -9.73 5.53
CA THR A 202 -30.51 -9.45 4.72
C THR A 202 -30.13 -9.01 3.29
N PHE A 203 -29.07 -8.22 3.13
CA PHE A 203 -28.58 -7.80 1.82
C PHE A 203 -28.08 -9.00 1.00
N ILE A 204 -27.27 -9.87 1.61
CA ILE A 204 -26.72 -11.09 1.00
C ILE A 204 -27.84 -12.04 0.57
N GLU A 205 -28.83 -12.28 1.44
CA GLU A 205 -29.99 -13.13 1.16
C GLU A 205 -30.82 -12.59 -0.01
N ARG A 206 -31.18 -11.30 0.02
CA ARG A 206 -31.97 -10.67 -1.05
C ARG A 206 -31.28 -10.70 -2.40
N ARG A 207 -29.96 -10.57 -2.41
CA ARG A 207 -29.14 -10.58 -3.63
C ARG A 207 -28.75 -11.99 -4.08
N LYS A 208 -29.06 -13.03 -3.29
CA LYS A 208 -28.69 -14.43 -3.56
C LYS A 208 -27.19 -14.55 -3.87
N ILE A 209 -26.35 -13.88 -3.08
CA ILE A 209 -24.91 -13.93 -3.25
C ILE A 209 -24.42 -15.36 -2.98
N GLN A 210 -23.74 -15.96 -3.96
CA GLN A 210 -23.17 -17.31 -3.91
C GLN A 210 -21.67 -17.22 -4.16
N THR A 211 -20.93 -16.85 -3.13
CA THR A 211 -19.47 -16.76 -3.16
C THR A 211 -18.93 -17.02 -1.77
N ASP A 212 -17.69 -17.50 -1.69
CA ASP A 212 -16.97 -17.55 -0.42
C ASP A 212 -16.83 -16.10 0.11
N LEU A 213 -17.20 -15.90 1.38
CA LEU A 213 -17.02 -14.70 2.17
C LEU A 213 -16.26 -15.06 3.45
N LEU A 214 -15.45 -14.16 3.96
CA LEU A 214 -14.67 -14.41 5.18
C LEU A 214 -15.20 -13.52 6.30
N LEU A 215 -15.77 -14.12 7.35
CA LEU A 215 -16.22 -13.40 8.54
C LEU A 215 -15.26 -13.68 9.69
N GLU A 216 -14.61 -12.63 10.19
CA GLU A 216 -13.59 -12.72 11.24
C GLU A 216 -13.94 -11.81 12.41
N GLY A 217 -13.50 -12.20 13.62
CA GLY A 217 -13.48 -11.32 14.77
C GLY A 217 -12.51 -10.16 14.53
N TRP A 218 -12.91 -8.95 14.91
CA TRP A 218 -12.01 -7.81 14.90
C TRP A 218 -11.14 -7.87 16.16
N HIS A 219 -9.90 -8.32 15.99
CA HIS A 219 -8.97 -8.49 17.10
C HIS A 219 -8.61 -7.15 17.75
N PRO A 220 -8.43 -7.11 19.08
CA PRO A 220 -7.79 -5.99 19.74
C PRO A 220 -6.32 -5.93 19.34
N ILE A 221 -5.99 -5.09 18.37
CA ILE A 221 -4.64 -5.00 17.78
C ILE A 221 -3.74 -4.14 18.67
N LYS A 222 -2.59 -4.69 19.08
CA LYS A 222 -1.50 -3.94 19.71
C LYS A 222 -0.55 -3.35 18.66
N ARG A 223 -0.22 -4.12 17.62
CA ARG A 223 0.66 -3.70 16.52
C ARG A 223 0.14 -4.20 15.18
N SER A 224 0.09 -3.32 14.19
CA SER A 224 -0.20 -3.67 12.79
C SER A 224 1.12 -3.70 12.02
N LEU A 225 1.61 -4.89 11.71
CA LEU A 225 2.91 -5.10 11.08
C LEU A 225 2.73 -5.20 9.56
N ASN A 226 3.76 -4.78 8.84
CA ASN A 226 3.89 -5.05 7.42
C ASN A 226 5.34 -5.45 7.09
N ALA A 227 5.51 -6.60 6.43
CA ALA A 227 6.79 -7.07 5.93
C ALA A 227 6.85 -6.98 4.41
N GLN A 228 8.00 -6.59 3.87
CA GLN A 228 8.26 -6.62 2.42
C GLN A 228 9.25 -7.74 2.11
N LEU A 229 8.88 -8.62 1.20
CA LEU A 229 9.65 -9.79 0.80
C LEU A 229 10.03 -9.67 -0.67
N LEU A 230 11.20 -10.17 -1.03
CA LEU A 230 11.65 -10.34 -2.40
C LEU A 230 12.02 -11.80 -2.61
N ILE A 231 11.35 -12.47 -3.55
CA ILE A 231 11.57 -13.88 -3.86
C ILE A 231 12.18 -13.97 -5.26
N GLN A 232 13.40 -14.48 -5.39
CA GLN A 232 14.13 -14.61 -6.67
C GLN A 232 14.85 -15.95 -6.76
N GLU A 233 15.24 -16.35 -7.98
CA GLU A 233 16.02 -17.59 -8.20
C GLU A 233 17.38 -17.56 -7.50
N GLU A 234 18.04 -16.41 -7.48
CA GLU A 234 19.41 -16.25 -6.96
C GLU A 234 19.43 -15.80 -5.48
N GLY A 235 18.31 -15.95 -4.77
CA GLY A 235 18.17 -15.64 -3.35
C GLY A 235 16.86 -14.93 -3.03
N SER A 236 16.37 -15.14 -1.81
CA SER A 236 15.17 -14.46 -1.31
C SER A 236 15.48 -13.65 -0.05
N HIS A 237 14.79 -12.54 0.12
CA HIS A 237 15.12 -11.52 1.10
C HIS A 237 13.89 -11.01 1.83
N LEU A 238 13.99 -10.87 3.16
CA LEU A 238 13.15 -9.97 3.94
C LEU A 238 13.73 -8.55 3.80
N LEU A 239 13.07 -7.70 3.04
CA LEU A 239 13.53 -6.35 2.71
C LEU A 239 13.33 -5.38 3.88
N SER A 240 12.16 -5.42 4.52
CA SER A 240 11.82 -4.53 5.62
C SER A 240 10.71 -5.09 6.50
N ILE A 241 10.70 -4.69 7.77
CA ILE A 241 9.57 -4.81 8.69
C ILE A 241 9.19 -3.41 9.14
N THR A 242 7.93 -3.04 8.98
CA THR A 242 7.37 -1.72 9.30
C THR A 242 6.08 -1.87 10.11
N GLU A 243 5.58 -0.78 10.68
CA GLU A 243 4.24 -0.74 11.28
C GLU A 243 3.30 0.17 10.52
N GLN A 244 2.11 -0.33 10.19
CA GLN A 244 1.04 0.47 9.64
C GLN A 244 0.35 1.24 10.77
N LYS A 245 0.16 2.55 10.58
CA LYS A 245 -0.74 3.35 11.41
C LYS A 245 -2.14 3.21 10.83
N ILE A 246 -3.04 2.59 11.59
CA ILE A 246 -4.41 2.31 11.19
C ILE A 246 -5.33 2.88 12.26
N ASN A 247 -6.41 3.55 11.86
CA ASN A 247 -7.41 4.05 12.81
C ASN A 247 -8.42 2.95 13.21
N GLU A 248 -9.38 3.29 14.08
CA GLU A 248 -10.38 2.34 14.58
C GLU A 248 -11.34 1.78 13.52
N ASP A 249 -11.42 2.44 12.35
CA ASP A 249 -12.22 2.02 11.20
C ASP A 249 -11.41 1.21 10.18
N GLY A 250 -10.17 0.81 10.51
CA GLY A 250 -9.32 0.04 9.61
C GLY A 250 -8.71 0.87 8.48
N ILE A 251 -8.74 2.19 8.57
CA ILE A 251 -8.20 3.10 7.56
C ILE A 251 -6.71 3.31 7.82
N TYR A 252 -5.89 2.96 6.84
CA TYR A 252 -4.47 3.29 6.81
C TYR A 252 -4.27 4.81 6.85
N LEU A 253 -3.34 5.27 7.68
CA LEU A 253 -2.96 6.67 7.86
C LEU A 253 -1.50 6.93 7.44
N GLY A 254 -0.66 5.89 7.46
CA GLY A 254 0.77 6.02 7.26
C GLY A 254 1.54 4.79 7.71
N THR A 255 2.86 4.81 7.54
CA THR A 255 3.76 3.73 7.91
C THR A 255 4.89 4.26 8.78
N ASP A 256 5.13 3.64 9.92
CA ASP A 256 6.34 3.81 10.72
C ASP A 256 7.39 2.83 10.22
N PHE A 257 8.50 3.38 9.70
CA PHE A 257 9.59 2.61 9.12
C PHE A 257 10.63 2.20 10.17
N ALA A 258 10.58 2.79 11.37
CA ALA A 258 11.53 2.56 12.45
C ALA A 258 10.87 1.96 13.73
N PRO A 259 9.99 0.96 13.61
CA PRO A 259 9.32 0.41 14.78
C PRO A 259 10.30 -0.33 15.68
N ILE A 260 10.17 -0.12 16.99
CA ILE A 260 10.99 -0.77 18.01
C ILE A 260 10.21 -1.97 18.56
N TYR A 261 10.84 -3.14 18.49
CA TYR A 261 10.31 -4.41 18.98
C TYR A 261 11.21 -4.99 20.07
N GLU A 262 10.60 -5.75 20.97
CA GLU A 262 11.33 -6.69 21.82
C GLU A 262 12.04 -7.74 20.95
N GLN A 263 13.24 -8.14 21.33
CA GLN A 263 14.11 -8.98 20.50
C GLN A 263 13.46 -10.33 20.16
N ASP A 264 12.78 -10.96 21.13
CA ASP A 264 12.13 -12.25 20.93
C ASP A 264 10.94 -12.14 19.97
N LYS A 265 10.15 -11.07 20.06
CA LYS A 265 9.02 -10.82 19.16
C LYS A 265 9.46 -10.51 17.74
N LYS A 266 10.53 -9.73 17.59
CA LYS A 266 11.14 -9.52 16.28
C LYS A 266 11.59 -10.84 15.65
N ARG A 267 12.27 -11.69 16.41
CA ARG A 267 12.75 -12.99 15.94
C ARG A 267 11.60 -13.94 15.59
N GLU A 268 10.55 -14.00 16.42
CA GLU A 268 9.33 -14.77 16.15
C GLU A 268 8.71 -14.38 14.81
N TYR A 269 8.62 -13.07 14.54
CA TYR A 269 8.09 -12.56 13.29
C TYR A 269 9.00 -12.82 12.09
N GLU A 270 10.31 -12.61 12.23
CA GLU A 270 11.31 -12.91 11.18
C GLU A 270 11.28 -14.38 10.78
N VAL A 271 11.20 -15.31 11.75
CA VAL A 271 11.05 -16.75 11.48
C VAL A 271 9.79 -17.03 10.65
N SER A 272 8.67 -16.40 10.99
CA SER A 272 7.43 -16.54 10.22
C SER A 272 7.59 -16.03 8.80
N MET A 273 8.24 -14.88 8.60
CA MET A 273 8.46 -14.30 7.27
C MET A 273 9.41 -15.14 6.42
N HIS A 274 10.47 -15.70 7.00
CA HIS A 274 11.36 -16.62 6.31
C HIS A 274 10.63 -17.90 5.86
N ARG A 275 9.76 -18.44 6.72
CA ARG A 275 8.91 -19.58 6.34
C ARG A 275 7.95 -19.23 5.19
N ILE A 276 7.35 -18.04 5.20
CA ILE A 276 6.50 -17.59 4.08
C ILE A 276 7.32 -17.47 2.78
N ILE A 277 8.54 -16.93 2.85
CA ILE A 277 9.46 -16.85 1.70
C ILE A 277 9.69 -18.24 1.12
N GLU A 278 10.04 -19.23 1.95
CA GLU A 278 10.31 -20.60 1.52
C GLU A 278 9.10 -21.23 0.82
N LEU A 279 7.92 -21.16 1.45
CA LEU A 279 6.70 -21.74 0.89
C LEU A 279 6.29 -21.08 -0.44
N LEU A 280 6.37 -19.74 -0.53
CA LEU A 280 6.08 -19.01 -1.77
C LEU A 280 7.07 -19.40 -2.87
N TYR A 281 8.36 -19.55 -2.53
CA TYR A 281 9.39 -19.96 -3.47
C TYR A 281 9.14 -21.38 -4.00
N GLU A 282 8.76 -22.32 -3.13
CA GLU A 282 8.42 -23.71 -3.46
C GLU A 282 7.20 -23.81 -4.38
N GLU A 283 6.22 -22.91 -4.21
CA GLU A 283 5.08 -22.78 -5.12
C GLU A 283 5.42 -22.10 -6.46
N GLY A 284 6.68 -21.71 -6.66
CA GLY A 284 7.17 -21.08 -7.89
C GLY A 284 6.93 -19.59 -7.96
N TYR A 285 6.53 -18.93 -6.86
CA TYR A 285 6.42 -17.47 -6.83
C TYR A 285 7.81 -16.82 -6.88
N ARG A 286 7.93 -15.80 -7.72
CA ARG A 286 9.03 -14.84 -7.86
C ARG A 286 8.49 -13.42 -7.94
N GLY A 287 9.15 -12.48 -7.27
CA GLY A 287 8.75 -11.07 -7.25
C GLY A 287 8.66 -10.51 -5.83
N VAL A 288 8.01 -9.36 -5.73
CA VAL A 288 7.83 -8.63 -4.46
C VAL A 288 6.50 -9.00 -3.81
N VAL A 289 6.52 -9.19 -2.50
CA VAL A 289 5.32 -9.48 -1.70
C VAL A 289 5.28 -8.61 -0.46
N GLY A 290 4.17 -7.92 -0.23
CA GLY A 290 3.85 -7.33 1.07
C GLY A 290 3.02 -8.31 1.90
N VAL A 291 3.39 -8.54 3.16
CA VAL A 291 2.60 -9.36 4.09
C VAL A 291 2.13 -8.48 5.24
N ASP A 292 0.81 -8.35 5.38
CA ASP A 292 0.20 -7.66 6.50
C ASP A 292 -0.01 -8.67 7.65
N SER A 293 0.35 -8.29 8.86
CA SER A 293 0.31 -9.14 10.04
C SER A 293 -0.13 -8.33 11.26
N ILE A 294 -0.58 -8.99 12.32
CA ILE A 294 -0.92 -8.29 13.58
C ILE A 294 -0.32 -9.01 14.78
N ILE A 295 -0.02 -8.22 15.81
CA ILE A 295 0.13 -8.70 17.19
C ILE A 295 -1.05 -8.14 17.98
N ASP A 296 -1.82 -9.01 18.61
CA ASP A 296 -2.95 -8.61 19.44
C ASP A 296 -2.50 -8.13 20.84
N ILE A 297 -3.42 -7.62 21.66
CA ILE A 297 -3.12 -7.20 23.05
C ILE A 297 -2.71 -8.34 23.99
N ASN A 298 -2.90 -9.60 23.57
CA ASN A 298 -2.49 -10.78 24.31
C ASN A 298 -1.12 -11.30 23.83
N GLU A 299 -0.37 -10.49 23.05
CA GLU A 299 0.92 -10.83 22.44
C GLU A 299 0.88 -11.99 21.43
N GLN A 300 -0.31 -12.36 20.93
CA GLN A 300 -0.47 -13.39 19.92
C GLN A 300 -0.10 -12.82 18.54
N LEU A 301 0.91 -13.42 17.91
CA LEU A 301 1.27 -13.12 16.52
C LEU A 301 0.33 -13.86 15.56
N ILE A 302 -0.30 -13.10 14.66
CA ILE A 302 -0.99 -13.60 13.48
C ILE A 302 -0.17 -13.14 12.26
N PRO A 303 0.70 -14.01 11.71
CA PRO A 303 1.69 -13.61 10.71
C PRO A 303 1.08 -13.31 9.34
N ILE A 304 -0.16 -13.73 9.08
CA ILE A 304 -0.82 -13.55 7.78
C ILE A 304 -2.25 -13.04 8.01
N ILE A 305 -2.44 -11.75 7.78
CA ILE A 305 -3.77 -11.12 7.63
C ILE A 305 -4.10 -10.97 6.16
N GLU A 306 -3.12 -10.56 5.36
CA GLU A 306 -3.21 -10.43 3.91
C GLU A 306 -1.84 -10.60 3.28
N ILE A 307 -1.81 -11.20 2.09
CA ILE A 307 -0.64 -11.21 1.21
C ILE A 307 -0.97 -10.32 0.02
N ASN A 308 -0.08 -9.37 -0.27
CA ASN A 308 -0.13 -8.47 -1.41
C ASN A 308 0.99 -8.87 -2.36
N ALA A 309 0.69 -9.72 -3.35
CA ALA A 309 1.69 -10.28 -4.26
C ALA A 309 2.06 -9.30 -5.39
N ARG A 310 2.57 -8.13 -5.00
CA ARG A 310 2.89 -6.98 -5.84
C ARG A 310 3.86 -6.04 -5.13
N PHE A 311 4.37 -5.07 -5.89
CA PHE A 311 4.99 -3.91 -5.27
C PHE A 311 3.99 -3.19 -4.37
N THR A 312 4.51 -2.58 -3.30
CA THR A 312 3.73 -1.74 -2.37
C THR A 312 4.41 -0.39 -2.24
N GLN A 313 3.69 0.58 -1.67
CA GLN A 313 4.27 1.88 -1.31
C GLN A 313 5.55 1.74 -0.48
N VAL A 314 5.58 0.81 0.48
CA VAL A 314 6.76 0.58 1.32
C VAL A 314 7.96 0.21 0.45
N THR A 315 7.79 -0.72 -0.50
CA THR A 315 8.88 -1.14 -1.40
C THR A 315 9.45 0.03 -2.20
N TYR A 316 8.59 0.89 -2.76
CA TYR A 316 9.03 2.05 -3.55
C TYR A 316 9.82 3.09 -2.75
N LEU A 317 9.55 3.18 -1.44
CA LEU A 317 10.23 4.13 -0.56
C LEU A 317 11.56 3.59 -0.03
N LEU A 318 11.82 2.28 -0.10
CA LEU A 318 13.00 1.67 0.51
C LEU A 318 14.34 2.34 0.16
N PRO A 319 14.63 2.74 -1.10
CA PRO A 319 15.86 3.45 -1.42
C PRO A 319 16.04 4.75 -0.62
N ILE A 320 14.97 5.57 -0.55
CA ILE A 320 14.97 6.83 0.21
C ILE A 320 15.05 6.57 1.71
N ILE A 321 14.33 5.57 2.21
CA ILE A 321 14.34 5.18 3.62
C ILE A 321 15.73 4.72 4.05
N CYS A 322 16.41 3.88 3.25
CA CYS A 322 17.78 3.45 3.53
C CYS A 322 18.76 4.62 3.58
N ARG A 323 18.60 5.60 2.67
CA ARG A 323 19.39 6.85 2.70
C ARG A 323 19.11 7.66 3.97
N PHE A 324 17.87 7.78 4.40
CA PHE A 324 17.53 8.53 5.61
C PHE A 324 17.98 7.85 6.89
N PHE A 325 17.98 6.52 6.94
CA PHE A 325 18.48 5.77 8.10
C PHE A 325 19.98 5.94 8.37
N SER A 326 20.77 6.49 7.44
CA SER A 326 22.16 6.85 7.75
C SER A 326 22.28 8.01 8.74
N THR A 327 21.20 8.78 8.94
CA THR A 327 21.22 10.06 9.65
C THR A 327 20.09 10.17 10.69
N TYR A 328 18.91 9.65 10.39
CA TYR A 328 17.70 9.85 11.19
C TYR A 328 17.26 8.55 11.85
N GLU A 329 16.85 8.65 13.12
CA GLU A 329 16.44 7.49 13.93
C GLU A 329 14.96 7.15 13.71
N TYR A 330 14.13 8.16 13.47
CA TYR A 330 12.69 8.01 13.32
C TYR A 330 12.25 8.45 11.93
N ILE A 331 11.52 7.57 11.23
CA ILE A 331 11.01 7.84 9.89
C ILE A 331 9.58 7.32 9.79
N GLU A 332 8.65 8.19 9.41
CA GLU A 332 7.22 7.86 9.36
C GLU A 332 6.55 8.53 8.16
N SER A 333 5.74 7.79 7.40
CA SER A 333 4.94 8.36 6.33
C SER A 333 3.55 8.78 6.81
N ARG A 334 3.00 9.78 6.15
CA ARG A 334 1.57 10.14 6.18
C ARG A 334 1.07 10.42 4.78
N PHE A 335 -0.24 10.50 4.65
CA PHE A 335 -0.86 11.18 3.54
C PHE A 335 -1.97 12.09 4.01
N LYS A 336 -2.27 13.10 3.20
CA LYS A 336 -3.40 14.00 3.41
C LYS A 336 -4.19 14.12 2.11
N ARG A 337 -5.52 14.14 2.26
CA ARG A 337 -6.47 14.48 1.20
C ARG A 337 -7.10 15.81 1.56
N PHE A 338 -7.21 16.69 0.59
CA PHE A 338 -7.85 17.99 0.76
C PHE A 338 -8.43 18.47 -0.57
N SER A 339 -9.31 19.46 -0.50
CA SER A 339 -9.93 20.06 -1.68
C SER A 339 -9.88 21.57 -1.59
N CYS A 340 -9.70 22.25 -2.71
CA CYS A 340 -9.65 23.71 -2.79
C CYS A 340 -10.41 24.22 -4.02
N SER A 341 -10.96 25.44 -3.95
CA SER A 341 -11.63 26.06 -5.08
C SER A 341 -10.64 26.60 -6.14
N ALA A 342 -9.39 26.85 -5.76
CA ALA A 342 -8.33 27.22 -6.69
C ALA A 342 -7.37 26.06 -6.94
N ASP A 343 -6.70 26.13 -8.08
CA ASP A 343 -5.54 25.28 -8.35
C ASP A 343 -4.38 25.75 -7.48
N LEU A 344 -3.81 24.84 -6.70
CA LEU A 344 -2.64 25.05 -5.84
C LEU A 344 -1.47 24.33 -6.51
N PRO A 345 -0.53 25.09 -7.12
CA PRO A 345 0.73 24.54 -7.62
C PRO A 345 1.51 23.84 -6.51
N PHE A 346 2.37 22.90 -6.90
CA PHE A 346 3.23 22.20 -5.95
C PHE A 346 4.09 23.15 -5.09
N GLU A 347 4.57 24.27 -5.66
CA GLU A 347 5.41 25.24 -4.94
C GLU A 347 4.68 25.91 -3.77
N ASP A 348 3.40 26.21 -3.93
CA ASP A 348 2.57 26.82 -2.89
C ASP A 348 2.37 25.82 -1.75
N VAL A 349 2.04 24.57 -2.08
CA VAL A 349 1.89 23.48 -1.09
C VAL A 349 3.22 23.20 -0.38
N LEU A 350 4.34 23.17 -1.11
CA LEU A 350 5.67 22.99 -0.53
C LEU A 350 6.01 24.14 0.43
N THR A 351 5.67 25.37 0.08
CA THR A 351 5.91 26.55 0.93
C THR A 351 5.11 26.44 2.23
N GLU A 352 3.81 26.17 2.14
CA GLU A 352 2.94 26.00 3.31
C GLU A 352 3.44 24.87 4.24
N VAL A 353 3.84 23.73 3.67
CA VAL A 353 4.40 22.61 4.43
C VAL A 353 5.75 23.00 5.07
N THR A 354 6.61 23.71 4.35
CA THR A 354 7.92 24.14 4.87
C THR A 354 7.78 25.10 6.03
N GLU A 355 6.91 26.09 5.92
CA GLU A 355 6.67 27.07 6.99
C GLU A 355 6.03 26.42 8.22
N ALA A 356 5.05 25.53 8.02
CA ALA A 356 4.37 24.87 9.12
C ALA A 356 5.29 23.92 9.89
N LEU A 357 6.09 23.12 9.16
CA LEU A 357 6.93 22.08 9.74
C LEU A 357 8.30 22.59 10.20
N ASP A 358 8.78 23.69 9.64
CA ASP A 358 10.03 24.36 10.02
C ASP A 358 11.24 23.41 10.05
N PRO A 359 11.61 22.77 8.92
CA PRO A 359 12.66 21.76 8.89
C PRO A 359 14.03 22.31 9.32
N ARG A 360 14.84 21.44 9.92
CA ARG A 360 16.17 21.73 10.48
C ARG A 360 17.15 20.60 10.13
N GLU A 361 18.41 20.74 10.51
CA GLU A 361 19.42 19.71 10.23
C GLU A 361 19.09 18.36 10.90
N ASP A 362 18.45 18.38 12.07
CA ASP A 362 18.09 17.21 12.86
C ASP A 362 16.75 16.57 12.49
N GLY A 363 16.00 17.16 11.56
CA GLY A 363 14.75 16.60 11.05
C GLY A 363 14.06 17.42 9.97
N GLY A 364 13.27 16.75 9.14
CA GLY A 364 12.61 17.35 7.98
C GLY A 364 11.53 16.46 7.41
N PHE A 365 11.17 16.75 6.16
CA PHE A 365 10.15 16.02 5.43
C PHE A 365 10.53 15.80 3.97
N PHE A 366 9.93 14.78 3.36
CA PHE A 366 10.08 14.48 1.94
C PHE A 366 8.73 14.19 1.31
N ILE A 367 8.26 15.04 0.39
CA ILE A 367 7.02 14.83 -0.34
C ILE A 367 7.30 13.86 -1.49
N TYR A 368 6.64 12.70 -1.49
CA TYR A 368 6.92 11.63 -2.44
C TYR A 368 5.78 11.33 -3.41
N THR A 369 4.63 11.98 -3.23
CA THR A 369 3.54 11.99 -4.20
C THR A 369 2.77 13.28 -4.04
N PHE A 370 2.59 13.99 -5.15
CA PHE A 370 1.71 15.15 -5.24
C PHE A 370 0.68 14.89 -6.35
N GLY A 371 -0.47 14.35 -5.95
CA GLY A 371 -1.57 14.08 -6.86
C GLY A 371 -2.60 15.21 -6.82
N LYS A 372 -3.08 15.66 -7.98
CA LYS A 372 -4.20 16.60 -8.07
C LYS A 372 -5.13 16.30 -9.25
N THR A 373 -6.41 16.57 -9.09
CA THR A 373 -7.41 16.47 -10.17
C THR A 373 -8.55 17.44 -9.92
N ARG A 374 -9.24 17.86 -10.99
CA ARG A 374 -10.39 18.78 -10.89
C ARG A 374 -11.69 18.02 -11.13
N ALA A 375 -12.67 18.21 -10.24
CA ALA A 375 -14.03 17.72 -10.38
C ALA A 375 -15.02 18.68 -9.69
N ASP A 376 -16.22 18.84 -10.26
CA ASP A 376 -17.31 19.66 -9.69
C ASP A 376 -16.86 21.05 -9.21
N ASP A 377 -16.06 21.74 -10.03
CA ASP A 377 -15.46 23.06 -9.76
C ASP A 377 -14.51 23.14 -8.56
N MET A 378 -14.10 22.00 -8.01
CA MET A 378 -13.10 21.90 -6.97
C MET A 378 -11.87 21.15 -7.49
N TRP A 379 -10.71 21.55 -6.97
CA TRP A 379 -9.49 20.78 -7.06
C TRP A 379 -9.40 19.84 -5.86
N HIS A 380 -9.07 18.59 -6.12
CA HIS A 380 -8.87 17.56 -5.12
C HIS A 380 -7.42 17.11 -5.15
N TYR A 381 -6.84 16.95 -3.97
CA TYR A 381 -5.42 16.65 -3.81
C TYR A 381 -5.23 15.39 -2.99
N ARG A 382 -4.12 14.72 -3.28
CA ARG A 382 -3.59 13.63 -2.47
C ARG A 382 -2.08 13.82 -2.32
N LEU A 383 -1.68 14.25 -1.14
CA LEU A 383 -0.30 14.48 -0.77
C LEU A 383 0.20 13.30 0.05
N PHE A 384 1.33 12.71 -0.33
CA PHE A 384 2.05 11.78 0.52
C PHE A 384 3.42 12.32 0.90
N ILE A 385 3.77 12.15 2.18
CA ILE A 385 4.92 12.80 2.79
C ILE A 385 5.59 11.84 3.80
N LEU A 386 6.92 11.86 3.83
CA LEU A 386 7.75 11.23 4.85
C LEU A 386 8.19 12.30 5.85
N PHE A 387 8.19 11.95 7.13
CA PHE A 387 8.71 12.74 8.24
C PHE A 387 9.89 12.00 8.85
N TYR A 388 11.03 12.66 8.98
CA TYR A 388 12.23 12.08 9.55
C TYR A 388 12.84 13.00 10.59
N HIS A 389 13.33 12.43 11.69
CA HIS A 389 13.96 13.19 12.76
C HIS A 389 14.92 12.32 13.58
N MET A 390 15.92 12.93 14.20
CA MET A 390 16.77 12.30 15.22
C MET A 390 16.07 12.11 16.58
N LYS A 391 14.89 12.71 16.81
CA LYS A 391 14.21 12.73 18.12
C LYS A 391 12.72 12.46 17.97
N LYS A 392 12.19 11.50 18.74
CA LYS A 392 10.79 11.05 18.59
C LYS A 392 9.78 12.15 18.95
N ASP A 393 10.01 12.91 20.02
CA ASP A 393 9.11 13.98 20.46
C ASP A 393 8.96 15.08 19.38
N LYS A 394 10.06 15.41 18.69
CA LYS A 394 10.05 16.38 17.59
C LYS A 394 9.38 15.82 16.34
N GLN A 395 9.60 14.56 16.01
CA GLN A 395 8.88 13.90 14.92
C GLN A 395 7.36 13.89 15.19
N ILE A 396 6.95 13.54 16.41
CA ILE A 396 5.53 13.57 16.81
C ILE A 396 4.95 14.98 16.65
N HIS A 397 5.68 16.01 17.08
CA HIS A 397 5.25 17.40 16.89
C HIS A 397 5.05 17.77 15.40
N MET A 398 5.96 17.34 14.52
CA MET A 398 5.81 17.55 13.07
C MET A 398 4.59 16.81 12.51
N LEU A 399 4.36 15.56 12.94
CA LEU A 399 3.20 14.76 12.52
C LEU A 399 1.89 15.41 12.98
N THR A 400 1.79 15.83 14.24
CA THR A 400 0.60 16.52 14.78
C THR A 400 0.33 17.82 14.02
N LYS A 401 1.36 18.65 13.81
CA LYS A 401 1.23 19.86 12.99
C LYS A 401 0.70 19.55 11.60
N PHE A 402 1.25 18.54 10.92
CA PHE A 402 0.79 18.16 9.60
C PHE A 402 -0.65 17.67 9.60
N ASP A 403 -1.05 16.87 10.59
CA ASP A 403 -2.42 16.38 10.73
C ASP A 403 -3.42 17.53 10.93
N ASP A 404 -3.02 18.61 11.61
CA ASP A 404 -3.82 19.82 11.84
C ASP A 404 -3.80 20.83 10.67
N MET A 405 -2.90 20.69 9.69
CA MET A 405 -2.80 21.63 8.56
C MET A 405 -4.06 21.65 7.68
N GLU A 406 -4.50 22.84 7.31
CA GLU A 406 -5.49 23.04 6.25
C GLU A 406 -4.85 23.85 5.11
N PHE A 407 -5.03 23.36 3.88
CA PHE A 407 -4.54 24.01 2.67
C PHE A 407 -5.65 24.88 2.06
N SER A 408 -5.41 26.16 1.83
CA SER A 408 -6.42 27.07 1.26
C SER A 408 -5.84 28.10 0.28
N ALA A 409 -6.62 28.44 -0.76
CA ALA A 409 -6.23 29.38 -1.81
C ALA A 409 -6.11 30.85 -1.36
N GLU A 410 -6.58 31.17 -0.14
CA GLU A 410 -6.47 32.51 0.43
C GLU A 410 -5.08 32.73 1.05
N ARG A 411 -4.48 31.68 1.62
CA ARG A 411 -3.12 31.75 2.17
C ARG A 411 -2.07 31.88 1.06
N GLY A 412 -2.09 31.01 0.04
CA GLY A 412 -1.13 31.08 -1.08
C GLY A 412 -1.07 32.45 -1.81
N ARG A 413 -2.17 33.22 -1.84
CA ARG A 413 -2.24 34.54 -2.49
C ARG A 413 -1.77 35.72 -1.62
N GLU A 414 -1.72 35.59 -0.30
CA GLU A 414 -1.06 36.61 0.55
C GLU A 414 0.46 36.56 0.39
N PHE A 415 1.02 35.42 -0.02
CA PHE A 415 2.46 35.19 -0.12
C PHE A 415 3.08 35.53 -1.47
N ALA A 416 2.32 35.55 -2.58
CA ALA A 416 2.81 36.07 -3.86
C ALA A 416 2.98 37.62 -3.89
N LYS A 417 2.68 38.30 -2.78
CA LYS A 417 2.80 39.77 -2.61
C LYS A 417 3.88 40.19 -1.60
N LYS A 418 4.67 39.26 -1.06
CA LYS A 418 5.89 39.54 -0.29
C LYS A 418 7.09 38.94 -1.01
#